data_AF-A0A533TXW9-F1
#
_entry.id   AF-A0A533TXW9-F1
#
_cell.length_a   1.000
_cell.length_b   1.000
_cell.length_c   1.000
_cell.angle_alpha   90.00
_cell.angle_beta   90.00
_cell.angle_gamma   90.00
#
_symmetry.space_group_name_H-M   'P 1'
#
loop_
_entity.id
_entity.type
_entity.pdbx_description
1 polymer ?
#
loop_
_entity_poly.entity_id
_entity_poly.type
_entity_poly.pdbx_seq_one_letter_code
_entity_poly.pdbx_strand_id
1 'polypeptide(L)'
;MTKPVKAVTFTDVMDIAAFGKADIDCSNKGLTSLEGCPEKVKGNFNCSGNKLTTLGGAPKKIKGDFNCSFNLLTTLEGGPEEVNGDYDCSSNELKTLEYSPVFVSGDFSCAGNYLTTLQGDIYSSKGIKQARCLEIVEGDFNCSGNQLQTLEGSPDIVGGDYDCSNNQLTSLEKCAVIISGDFSCSGNQLVSLDGAPRHVDGNFDCSKNKLANLMGDLEMVNGDFNCSGNELTSLKGAPEKVKAFDCSNNQLSSLKGAPEKVKGDFDCSMNQITSLKGVPKKVKGHFNCSGNQLTTLECGLKKVGGDFICADNALPFTEEQVRSAFKIKGIFLAE
;
A
#
# COMPACT_ATOMS: atom_id res chain seq x y z
N MET A 1 -27.79 26.43 27.11
CA MET A 1 -26.37 26.50 27.48
C MET A 1 -25.91 25.08 27.76
N THR A 2 -25.21 24.45 26.81
CA THR A 2 -24.56 23.16 27.02
C THR A 2 -23.42 23.36 28.02
N LYS A 3 -23.37 22.57 29.10
CA LYS A 3 -22.24 22.62 30.04
C LYS A 3 -20.95 22.36 29.25
N PRO A 4 -19.87 23.13 29.45
CA PRO A 4 -18.60 22.82 28.81
C PRO A 4 -18.19 21.41 29.23
N VAL A 5 -17.92 20.55 28.25
CA VAL A 5 -17.37 19.22 28.49
C VAL A 5 -16.01 19.44 29.15
N LYS A 6 -15.86 18.98 30.39
CA LYS A 6 -14.57 19.08 31.10
C LYS A 6 -13.55 18.27 30.30
N ALA A 7 -12.41 18.89 29.98
CA ALA A 7 -11.29 18.18 29.36
C ALA A 7 -10.86 17.02 30.26
N VAL A 8 -10.50 15.89 29.63
CA VAL A 8 -9.89 14.73 30.30
C VAL A 8 -8.43 14.74 29.91
N THR A 9 -7.56 15.06 30.86
CA THR A 9 -6.11 15.19 30.63
C THR A 9 -5.36 13.90 30.94
N PHE A 10 -4.10 13.81 30.52
CA PHE A 10 -3.20 12.73 30.90
C PHE A 10 -3.14 12.55 32.42
N THR A 11 -3.04 13.66 33.17
CA THR A 11 -2.95 13.65 34.63
C THR A 11 -4.26 13.27 35.34
N ASP A 12 -5.41 13.38 34.67
CA ASP A 12 -6.69 12.92 35.19
C ASP A 12 -6.80 11.38 35.19
N VAL A 13 -6.11 10.69 34.27
CA VAL A 13 -6.29 9.25 34.02
C VAL A 13 -5.04 8.41 34.28
N MET A 14 -3.87 9.02 34.41
CA MET A 14 -2.58 8.36 34.61
C MET A 14 -1.97 8.73 35.97
N ASP A 15 -1.47 7.75 36.71
CA ASP A 15 -0.73 7.98 37.95
C ASP A 15 0.74 8.34 37.64
N ILE A 16 1.04 9.64 37.66
CA ILE A 16 2.36 10.21 37.32
C ILE A 16 3.49 9.58 38.17
N ALA A 17 3.20 9.10 39.39
CA ALA A 17 4.21 8.52 40.28
C ALA A 17 4.68 7.12 39.83
N ALA A 18 3.93 6.45 38.95
CA ALA A 18 4.24 5.10 38.46
C ALA A 18 5.16 5.08 37.23
N PHE A 19 5.28 6.21 36.51
CA PHE A 19 6.03 6.27 35.25
C PHE A 19 7.48 6.69 35.49
N GLY A 20 8.31 5.68 35.79
CA GLY A 20 9.72 5.74 35.42
C GLY A 20 9.86 5.99 33.91
N LYS A 21 11.06 6.29 33.44
CA LYS A 21 11.36 6.61 32.02
C LYS A 21 11.17 5.43 31.03
N ALA A 22 10.14 4.61 31.18
CA ALA A 22 9.79 3.41 30.40
C ALA A 22 8.66 3.70 29.40
N ASP A 23 7.98 2.66 28.92
CA ASP A 23 6.81 2.76 28.04
C ASP A 23 5.63 3.44 28.74
N ILE A 24 4.87 4.25 28.00
CA ILE A 24 3.68 4.95 28.46
C ILE A 24 2.53 4.58 27.53
N ASP A 25 1.50 3.94 28.08
CA ASP A 25 0.26 3.62 27.36
C ASP A 25 -0.92 4.32 28.03
N CYS A 26 -1.42 5.35 27.35
CA CYS A 26 -2.62 6.10 27.70
C CYS A 26 -3.71 5.97 26.63
N SER A 27 -3.68 4.88 25.86
CA SER A 27 -4.68 4.61 24.83
C SER A 27 -6.06 4.34 25.41
N ASN A 28 -7.11 4.67 24.64
CA ASN A 28 -8.51 4.35 24.95
C ASN A 28 -9.00 4.85 26.33
N LYS A 29 -8.51 6.01 26.79
CA LYS A 29 -8.90 6.63 28.07
C LYS A 29 -9.90 7.76 27.93
N GLY A 30 -10.31 8.09 26.70
CA GLY A 30 -11.20 9.21 26.41
C GLY A 30 -10.52 10.58 26.58
N LEU A 31 -9.19 10.62 26.45
CA LEU A 31 -8.40 11.84 26.56
C LEU A 31 -8.81 12.86 25.50
N THR A 32 -8.86 14.12 25.91
CA THR A 32 -9.03 15.28 25.03
C THR A 32 -7.79 16.18 25.04
N SER A 33 -6.82 15.92 25.92
CA SER A 33 -5.55 16.64 26.02
C SER A 33 -4.45 15.73 26.57
N LEU A 34 -3.21 15.92 26.11
CA LEU A 34 -2.01 15.27 26.65
C LEU A 34 -1.29 16.13 27.69
N GLU A 35 -1.93 17.20 28.18
CA GLU A 35 -1.36 18.06 29.21
C GLU A 35 -0.88 17.27 30.43
N GLY A 36 0.38 17.54 30.81
CA GLY A 36 1.06 16.89 31.93
C GLY A 36 1.76 15.56 31.60
N CYS A 37 1.84 15.18 30.32
CA CYS A 37 2.79 14.14 29.91
C CYS A 37 4.24 14.57 30.19
N PRO A 38 5.16 13.61 30.42
CA PRO A 38 6.58 13.91 30.53
C PRO A 38 7.15 14.42 29.19
N GLU A 39 8.08 15.36 29.22
CA GLU A 39 8.71 15.90 28.00
C GLU A 39 9.52 14.85 27.21
N LYS A 40 10.01 13.79 27.89
CA LYS A 40 10.89 12.77 27.30
C LYS A 40 10.46 11.37 27.73
N VAL A 41 10.39 10.46 26.75
CA VAL A 41 10.06 9.04 26.94
C VAL A 41 11.20 8.20 26.37
N LYS A 42 11.76 7.27 27.16
CA LYS A 42 12.83 6.37 26.63
C LYS A 42 12.29 5.08 26.00
N GLY A 43 11.02 4.76 26.25
CA GLY A 43 10.32 3.66 25.61
C GLY A 43 9.31 4.18 24.58
N ASN A 44 8.22 3.44 24.45
CA ASN A 44 7.10 3.74 23.56
C ASN A 44 6.11 4.71 24.23
N PHE A 45 5.41 5.50 23.42
CA PHE A 45 4.32 6.35 23.87
C PHE A 45 3.09 6.11 23.00
N ASN A 46 2.05 5.53 23.62
CA ASN A 46 0.79 5.21 22.95
C ASN A 46 -0.34 6.08 23.54
N CYS A 47 -0.91 6.96 22.71
CA CYS A 47 -2.10 7.75 23.01
C CYS A 47 -3.26 7.48 22.04
N SER A 48 -3.25 6.33 21.38
CA SER A 48 -4.27 5.96 20.39
C SER A 48 -5.68 5.78 20.96
N GLY A 49 -6.70 5.84 20.11
CA GLY A 49 -8.09 5.53 20.49
C GLY A 49 -8.70 6.55 21.46
N ASN A 50 -8.30 7.82 21.37
CA ASN A 50 -8.78 8.89 22.23
C ASN A 50 -9.61 9.92 21.44
N LYS A 51 -9.81 11.12 22.00
CA LYS A 51 -10.57 12.22 21.39
C LYS A 51 -9.70 13.47 21.25
N LEU A 52 -8.40 13.26 21.03
CA LEU A 52 -7.44 14.34 20.86
C LEU A 52 -7.70 15.04 19.52
N THR A 53 -7.66 16.38 19.52
CA THR A 53 -7.76 17.20 18.30
C THR A 53 -6.42 17.83 17.89
N THR A 54 -5.47 17.88 18.83
CA THR A 54 -4.07 18.28 18.63
C THR A 54 -3.17 17.39 19.50
N LEU A 55 -1.86 17.44 19.29
CA LEU A 55 -0.87 16.77 20.13
C LEU A 55 -0.32 17.69 21.24
N GLY A 56 -1.06 18.75 21.59
CA GLY A 56 -0.67 19.67 22.66
C GLY A 56 -0.40 18.94 23.98
N GLY A 57 0.82 19.09 24.50
CA GLY A 57 1.28 18.43 25.73
C GLY A 57 1.96 17.08 25.51
N ALA A 58 2.03 16.55 24.29
CA ALA A 58 2.76 15.30 24.00
C ALA A 58 4.26 15.41 24.34
N PRO A 59 4.93 14.27 24.64
CA PRO A 59 6.38 14.25 24.78
C PRO A 59 7.09 14.77 23.52
N LYS A 60 8.20 15.49 23.71
CA LYS A 60 8.96 16.09 22.60
C LYS A 60 10.03 15.18 22.01
N LYS A 61 10.52 14.22 22.80
CA LYS A 61 11.54 13.25 22.39
C LYS A 61 11.16 11.86 22.84
N ILE A 62 11.09 10.93 21.89
CA ILE A 62 10.67 9.56 22.12
C ILE A 62 11.71 8.63 21.50
N LYS A 63 12.24 7.71 22.30
CA LYS A 63 13.26 6.77 21.82
C LYS A 63 12.69 5.51 21.17
N GLY A 64 11.47 5.12 21.54
CA GLY A 64 10.75 4.04 20.86
C GLY A 64 9.67 4.62 19.97
N ASP A 65 8.52 3.95 19.96
CA ASP A 65 7.42 4.25 19.04
C ASP A 65 6.52 5.36 19.58
N PHE A 66 5.94 6.14 18.67
CA PHE A 66 4.89 7.10 18.97
C PHE A 66 3.63 6.75 18.20
N ASN A 67 2.59 6.35 18.92
CA ASN A 67 1.30 6.02 18.34
C ASN A 67 0.23 7.01 18.83
N CYS A 68 -0.30 7.79 17.89
CA CYS A 68 -1.41 8.72 18.09
C CYS A 68 -2.62 8.41 17.18
N SER A 69 -2.70 7.19 16.63
CA SER A 69 -3.77 6.81 15.72
C SER A 69 -5.15 6.73 16.38
N PHE A 70 -6.21 6.69 15.58
CA PHE A 70 -7.60 6.61 16.05
C PHE A 70 -7.95 7.74 17.03
N ASN A 71 -7.69 8.97 16.62
CA ASN A 71 -8.07 10.18 17.33
C ASN A 71 -8.91 11.10 16.42
N LEU A 72 -9.09 12.36 16.79
CA LEU A 72 -9.76 13.38 15.99
C LEU A 72 -8.77 14.49 15.60
N LEU A 73 -7.49 14.13 15.41
CA LEU A 73 -6.43 15.10 15.17
C LEU A 73 -6.66 15.80 13.84
N THR A 74 -6.72 17.14 13.88
CA THR A 74 -6.75 17.97 12.66
C THR A 74 -5.38 18.58 12.35
N THR A 75 -4.45 18.47 13.30
CA THR A 75 -3.06 18.91 13.20
C THR A 75 -2.16 18.04 14.09
N LEU A 76 -0.88 17.88 13.72
CA LEU A 76 0.15 17.27 14.56
C LEU A 76 0.83 18.29 15.48
N GLU A 77 0.37 19.55 15.51
CA GLU A 77 0.90 20.60 16.36
C GLU A 77 0.98 20.13 17.83
N GLY A 78 2.14 20.35 18.43
CA GLY A 78 2.43 19.89 19.79
C GLY A 78 3.06 18.51 19.88
N GLY A 79 3.14 17.76 18.78
CA GLY A 79 3.73 16.43 18.70
C GLY A 79 5.25 16.36 18.99
N PRO A 80 5.81 15.14 18.97
CA PRO A 80 7.23 14.91 19.15
C PRO A 80 8.04 15.45 17.96
N GLU A 81 9.24 15.95 18.24
CA GLU A 81 10.16 16.43 17.19
C GLU A 81 11.07 15.30 16.66
N GLU A 82 11.33 14.29 17.49
CA GLU A 82 12.26 13.18 17.24
C GLU A 82 11.65 11.89 17.79
N VAL A 83 11.47 10.91 16.90
CA VAL A 83 10.99 9.55 17.21
C VAL A 83 12.00 8.55 16.63
N ASN A 84 12.60 7.73 17.49
CA ASN A 84 13.62 6.75 17.07
C ASN A 84 13.04 5.31 16.93
N GLY A 85 11.73 5.23 16.77
CA GLY A 85 10.99 4.02 16.42
C GLY A 85 9.95 4.36 15.36
N ASP A 86 8.78 3.75 15.47
CA ASP A 86 7.68 3.96 14.53
C ASP A 86 6.86 5.22 14.86
N TYR A 87 6.32 5.86 13.83
CA TYR A 87 5.42 7.00 13.95
C TYR A 87 4.07 6.69 13.29
N ASP A 88 3.04 6.49 14.10
CA ASP A 88 1.68 6.21 13.64
C ASP A 88 0.73 7.37 13.99
N CYS A 89 0.33 8.12 12.96
CA CYS A 89 -0.73 9.13 13.03
C CYS A 89 -1.97 8.77 12.20
N SER A 90 -2.12 7.50 11.87
CA SER A 90 -3.22 7.01 11.04
C SER A 90 -4.61 7.20 11.67
N SER A 91 -5.66 7.11 10.86
CA SER A 91 -7.06 7.15 11.33
C SER A 91 -7.37 8.41 12.17
N ASN A 92 -7.15 9.57 11.57
CA ASN A 92 -7.38 10.89 12.16
C ASN A 92 -8.11 11.80 11.15
N GLU A 93 -8.16 13.11 11.40
CA GLU A 93 -8.81 14.09 10.52
C GLU A 93 -7.78 15.05 9.85
N LEU A 94 -6.54 14.60 9.68
CA LEU A 94 -5.45 15.44 9.17
C LEU A 94 -5.66 15.77 7.69
N LYS A 95 -5.37 17.03 7.32
CA LYS A 95 -5.39 17.50 5.91
C LYS A 95 -4.00 17.74 5.33
N THR A 96 -3.02 17.94 6.20
CA THR A 96 -1.60 18.11 5.88
C THR A 96 -0.76 17.37 6.92
N LEU A 97 0.52 17.16 6.63
CA LEU A 97 1.52 16.66 7.57
C LEU A 97 2.36 17.78 8.19
N GLU A 98 1.79 18.99 8.32
CA GLU A 98 2.44 20.05 9.09
C GLU A 98 2.71 19.58 10.52
N TYR A 99 3.86 19.95 11.08
CA TYR A 99 4.31 19.53 12.41
C TYR A 99 4.63 18.03 12.55
N SER A 100 4.73 17.28 11.43
CA SER A 100 5.29 15.93 11.44
C SER A 100 6.70 15.94 12.05
N PRO A 101 7.13 14.85 12.74
CA PRO A 101 8.49 14.76 13.29
C PRO A 101 9.56 14.96 12.21
N VAL A 102 10.69 15.53 12.62
CA VAL A 102 11.84 15.78 11.73
C VAL A 102 12.55 14.47 11.38
N PHE A 103 12.43 13.47 12.25
CA PHE A 103 13.16 12.21 12.16
C PHE A 103 12.29 11.07 12.67
N VAL A 104 12.21 10.01 11.86
CA VAL A 104 11.61 8.70 12.15
C VAL A 104 12.55 7.64 11.59
N SER A 105 13.02 6.72 12.43
CA SER A 105 13.92 5.63 12.01
C SER A 105 13.22 4.31 11.75
N GLY A 106 11.96 4.16 12.16
CA GLY A 106 11.14 2.98 11.87
C GLY A 106 10.13 3.24 10.77
N ASP A 107 8.92 2.74 10.98
CA ASP A 107 7.79 2.87 10.07
C ASP A 107 7.12 4.25 10.23
N PHE A 108 6.57 4.77 9.14
CA PHE A 108 5.78 6.00 9.15
C PHE A 108 4.41 5.74 8.53
N SER A 109 3.37 5.86 9.34
CA SER A 109 1.98 5.67 8.93
C SER A 109 1.15 6.93 9.13
N CYS A 110 0.61 7.46 8.05
CA CYS A 110 -0.39 8.55 8.04
C CYS A 110 -1.69 8.13 7.34
N ALA A 111 -1.94 6.82 7.25
CA ALA A 111 -3.07 6.25 6.55
C ALA A 111 -4.44 6.70 7.10
N GLY A 112 -5.49 6.65 6.30
CA GLY A 112 -6.86 6.88 6.78
C GLY A 112 -7.10 8.29 7.32
N ASN A 113 -6.56 9.30 6.64
CA ASN A 113 -6.74 10.71 6.96
C ASN A 113 -7.47 11.41 5.78
N TYR A 114 -7.49 12.75 5.78
CA TYR A 114 -7.99 13.59 4.69
C TYR A 114 -6.87 14.34 3.99
N LEU A 115 -5.67 13.75 3.93
CA LEU A 115 -4.49 14.41 3.36
C LEU A 115 -4.69 14.66 1.86
N THR A 116 -4.48 15.90 1.42
CA THR A 116 -4.42 16.24 -0.01
C THR A 116 -2.99 16.39 -0.52
N THR A 117 -2.02 16.43 0.40
CA THR A 117 -0.58 16.49 0.14
C THR A 117 0.20 15.82 1.28
N LEU A 118 1.34 15.22 0.95
CA LEU A 118 2.32 14.76 1.94
C LEU A 118 3.31 15.87 2.33
N GLN A 119 3.26 17.00 1.62
CA GLN A 119 4.04 18.17 1.98
C GLN A 119 3.50 18.79 3.26
N GLY A 120 4.41 19.11 4.17
CA GLY A 120 4.12 19.81 5.40
C GLY A 120 5.34 20.60 5.82
N ASP A 121 5.10 21.74 6.44
CA ASP A 121 6.16 22.48 7.13
C ASP A 121 6.53 21.71 8.41
N ILE A 122 7.77 21.26 8.46
CA ILE A 122 8.34 20.66 9.67
C ILE A 122 8.89 21.79 10.56
N TYR A 123 8.56 21.74 11.84
CA TYR A 123 9.03 22.68 12.86
C TYR A 123 9.88 21.95 13.89
N SER A 124 11.15 22.35 14.00
CA SER A 124 12.01 21.95 15.10
C SER A 124 12.18 23.08 16.12
N SER A 125 12.60 22.75 17.34
CA SER A 125 13.00 23.73 18.35
C SER A 125 14.14 24.68 17.91
N LYS A 126 14.76 24.42 16.75
CA LYS A 126 15.83 25.22 16.12
C LYS A 126 15.31 26.17 15.03
N GLY A 127 14.00 26.22 14.76
CA GLY A 127 13.40 27.13 13.78
C GLY A 127 13.67 26.78 12.32
N ILE A 128 14.11 25.55 12.03
CA ILE A 128 14.32 25.08 10.66
C ILE A 128 12.98 24.69 10.05
N LYS A 129 12.63 25.30 8.92
CA LYS A 129 11.48 24.97 8.06
C LYS A 129 11.97 24.05 6.94
N GLN A 130 11.54 22.80 6.93
CA GLN A 130 11.70 21.90 5.77
C GLN A 130 10.33 21.62 5.18
N ALA A 131 10.23 21.63 3.86
CA ALA A 131 8.97 21.52 3.11
C ALA A 131 8.76 20.12 2.52
N ARG A 132 8.89 19.07 3.33
CA ARG A 132 8.68 17.66 2.94
C ARG A 132 8.47 16.79 4.17
N CYS A 133 7.80 15.63 4.02
CA CYS A 133 7.51 14.68 5.11
C CYS A 133 8.81 14.10 5.71
N LEU A 134 9.57 13.33 4.92
CA LEU A 134 10.87 12.74 5.28
C LEU A 134 11.67 12.49 3.98
N GLU A 135 13.00 12.51 4.02
CA GLU A 135 13.82 12.14 2.84
C GLU A 135 13.88 10.62 2.65
N ILE A 136 14.03 9.91 3.78
CA ILE A 136 14.26 8.47 3.86
C ILE A 136 13.36 7.93 4.96
N VAL A 137 12.71 6.81 4.69
CA VAL A 137 12.04 5.97 5.70
C VAL A 137 12.73 4.61 5.66
N GLU A 138 13.37 4.21 6.76
CA GLU A 138 14.11 2.93 6.80
C GLU A 138 13.17 1.72 6.86
N GLY A 139 11.98 1.89 7.44
CA GLY A 139 10.92 0.88 7.48
C GLY A 139 9.84 1.11 6.42
N ASP A 140 8.60 0.83 6.81
CA ASP A 140 7.41 0.94 5.97
C ASP A 140 6.90 2.39 5.90
N PHE A 141 6.41 2.79 4.73
CA PHE A 141 5.74 4.07 4.52
C PHE A 141 4.30 3.86 4.04
N ASN A 142 3.33 4.20 4.90
CA ASN A 142 1.92 4.01 4.62
C ASN A 142 1.17 5.35 4.61
N CYS A 143 0.74 5.78 3.42
CA CYS A 143 -0.12 6.95 3.21
C CYS A 143 -1.47 6.59 2.58
N SER A 144 -1.88 5.33 2.68
CA SER A 144 -3.11 4.81 2.07
C SER A 144 -4.39 5.45 2.62
N GLY A 145 -5.49 5.40 1.86
CA GLY A 145 -6.80 5.85 2.33
C GLY A 145 -6.87 7.35 2.63
N ASN A 146 -6.29 8.17 1.76
CA ASN A 146 -6.26 9.62 1.85
C ASN A 146 -6.95 10.27 0.62
N GLN A 147 -6.71 11.56 0.38
CA GLN A 147 -7.23 12.31 -0.76
C GLN A 147 -6.09 12.85 -1.65
N LEU A 148 -4.95 12.16 -1.66
CA LEU A 148 -3.76 12.58 -2.40
C LEU A 148 -4.02 12.54 -3.91
N GLN A 149 -3.67 13.63 -4.60
CA GLN A 149 -3.70 13.71 -6.06
C GLN A 149 -2.32 13.53 -6.69
N THR A 150 -1.26 13.82 -5.92
CA THR A 150 0.15 13.63 -6.27
C THR A 150 0.89 13.05 -5.05
N LEU A 151 2.09 12.50 -5.28
CA LEU A 151 2.99 12.04 -4.22
C LEU A 151 4.04 13.12 -3.85
N GLU A 152 3.72 14.40 -4.08
CA GLU A 152 4.61 15.49 -3.69
C GLU A 152 4.81 15.50 -2.17
N GLY A 153 6.08 15.47 -1.74
CA GLY A 153 6.46 15.36 -0.33
C GLY A 153 6.64 13.92 0.18
N SER A 154 6.43 12.90 -0.68
CA SER A 154 6.82 11.50 -0.42
C SER A 154 8.32 11.36 -0.13
N PRO A 155 8.74 10.36 0.66
CA PRO A 155 10.15 9.98 0.76
C PRO A 155 10.71 9.52 -0.59
N ASP A 156 12.01 9.75 -0.77
CA ASP A 156 12.75 9.36 -1.98
C ASP A 156 13.19 7.87 -1.91
N ILE A 157 13.38 7.35 -0.69
CA ILE A 157 13.80 5.98 -0.40
C ILE A 157 12.91 5.40 0.71
N VAL A 158 12.38 4.19 0.47
CA VAL A 158 11.62 3.41 1.46
C VAL A 158 12.30 2.05 1.61
N GLY A 159 12.74 1.75 2.83
CA GLY A 159 13.47 0.51 3.15
C GLY A 159 12.57 -0.70 3.36
N GLY A 160 11.28 -0.50 3.64
CA GLY A 160 10.27 -1.54 3.74
C GLY A 160 9.21 -1.44 2.64
N ASP A 161 7.94 -1.62 3.04
CA ASP A 161 6.77 -1.55 2.18
C ASP A 161 6.35 -0.10 1.94
N TYR A 162 5.85 0.21 0.74
CA TYR A 162 5.24 1.50 0.41
C TYR A 162 3.80 1.29 -0.06
N ASP A 163 2.84 1.69 0.79
CA ASP A 163 1.42 1.72 0.45
C ASP A 163 0.87 3.16 0.27
N CYS A 164 0.54 3.51 -0.97
CA CYS A 164 -0.21 4.71 -1.34
C CYS A 164 -1.61 4.40 -1.91
N SER A 165 -2.14 3.21 -1.63
CA SER A 165 -3.44 2.76 -2.13
C SER A 165 -4.62 3.64 -1.68
N ASN A 166 -5.74 3.52 -2.38
CA ASN A 166 -7.01 4.17 -2.04
C ASN A 166 -6.88 5.69 -1.87
N ASN A 167 -6.26 6.32 -2.87
CA ASN A 167 -6.09 7.78 -2.99
C ASN A 167 -6.77 8.27 -4.29
N GLN A 168 -6.43 9.46 -4.75
CA GLN A 168 -6.92 10.06 -5.99
C GLN A 168 -5.79 10.31 -6.99
N LEU A 169 -4.71 9.52 -6.92
CA LEU A 169 -3.51 9.70 -7.74
C LEU A 169 -3.83 9.47 -9.22
N THR A 170 -3.30 10.35 -10.07
CA THR A 170 -3.40 10.23 -11.54
C THR A 170 -2.07 9.86 -12.20
N SER A 171 -0.95 10.06 -11.50
CA SER A 171 0.39 9.60 -11.83
C SER A 171 1.14 9.16 -10.57
N LEU A 172 2.25 8.45 -10.75
CA LEU A 172 3.17 8.08 -9.67
C LEU A 172 4.40 8.99 -9.61
N GLU A 173 4.37 10.15 -10.28
CA GLU A 173 5.47 11.11 -10.19
C GLU A 173 5.77 11.46 -8.73
N LYS A 174 7.06 11.57 -8.39
CA LYS A 174 7.57 11.79 -7.03
C LYS A 174 7.44 10.59 -6.08
N CYS A 175 7.07 9.41 -6.58
CA CYS A 175 7.24 8.17 -5.81
C CYS A 175 8.73 7.87 -5.56
N ALA A 176 8.99 7.08 -4.53
CA ALA A 176 10.31 6.54 -4.26
C ALA A 176 10.82 5.71 -5.45
N VAL A 177 12.11 5.82 -5.76
CA VAL A 177 12.69 5.16 -6.95
C VAL A 177 12.97 3.67 -6.67
N ILE A 178 13.33 3.35 -5.42
CA ILE A 178 13.71 2.00 -4.96
C ILE A 178 12.90 1.70 -3.70
N ILE A 179 12.27 0.52 -3.68
CA ILE A 179 11.47 0.01 -2.57
C ILE A 179 11.96 -1.42 -2.28
N SER A 180 12.39 -1.68 -1.05
CA SER A 180 12.95 -3.00 -0.70
C SER A 180 11.88 -4.00 -0.25
N GLY A 181 10.66 -3.54 0.02
CA GLY A 181 9.48 -4.36 0.30
C GLY A 181 8.47 -4.37 -0.85
N ASP A 182 7.20 -4.44 -0.49
CA ASP A 182 6.05 -4.41 -1.38
C ASP A 182 5.68 -2.96 -1.76
N PHE A 183 5.17 -2.77 -2.97
CA PHE A 183 4.63 -1.49 -3.43
C PHE A 183 3.15 -1.65 -3.80
N SER A 184 2.29 -0.86 -3.16
CA SER A 184 0.86 -0.83 -3.41
C SER A 184 0.40 0.57 -3.80
N CYS A 185 -0.09 0.72 -5.02
CA CYS A 185 -0.77 1.92 -5.52
C CYS A 185 -2.21 1.62 -5.96
N SER A 186 -2.79 0.53 -5.44
CA SER A 186 -4.11 0.05 -5.81
C SER A 186 -5.23 1.05 -5.48
N GLY A 187 -6.35 1.00 -6.21
CA GLY A 187 -7.52 1.83 -5.89
C GLY A 187 -7.29 3.34 -6.11
N ASN A 188 -6.59 3.71 -7.17
CA ASN A 188 -6.32 5.10 -7.56
C ASN A 188 -6.98 5.41 -8.93
N GLN A 189 -6.55 6.48 -9.59
CA GLN A 189 -7.03 6.90 -10.91
C GLN A 189 -5.90 6.92 -11.94
N LEU A 190 -4.89 6.05 -11.77
CA LEU A 190 -3.71 6.00 -12.63
C LEU A 190 -4.08 5.57 -14.04
N VAL A 191 -3.55 6.28 -15.04
CA VAL A 191 -3.72 5.97 -16.47
C VAL A 191 -2.46 5.38 -17.12
N SER A 192 -1.31 5.57 -16.49
CA SER A 192 -0.03 4.94 -16.82
C SER A 192 0.75 4.61 -15.54
N LEU A 193 1.83 3.84 -15.67
CA LEU A 193 2.80 3.58 -14.59
C LEU A 193 4.03 4.50 -14.71
N ASP A 194 3.88 5.67 -15.35
CA ASP A 194 4.96 6.66 -15.41
C ASP A 194 5.20 7.22 -13.99
N GLY A 195 6.47 7.34 -13.61
CA GLY A 195 6.87 7.68 -12.24
C GLY A 195 6.80 6.53 -11.23
N ALA A 196 6.40 5.32 -11.64
CA ALA A 196 6.46 4.15 -10.78
C ALA A 196 7.90 3.90 -10.27
N PRO A 197 8.06 3.23 -9.10
CA PRO A 197 9.38 2.80 -8.65
C PRO A 197 10.05 1.96 -9.75
N ARG A 198 11.35 2.17 -9.96
CA ARG A 198 12.10 1.39 -10.95
C ARG A 198 12.33 -0.04 -10.46
N HIS A 199 12.55 -0.18 -9.15
CA HIS A 199 12.94 -1.43 -8.50
C HIS A 199 12.06 -1.69 -7.29
N VAL A 200 11.37 -2.84 -7.30
CA VAL A 200 10.57 -3.34 -6.18
C VAL A 200 10.99 -4.79 -5.86
N ASP A 201 11.53 -5.01 -4.66
CA ASP A 201 12.01 -6.33 -4.24
C ASP A 201 10.87 -7.27 -3.81
N GLY A 202 9.74 -6.71 -3.38
CA GLY A 202 8.52 -7.40 -3.04
C GLY A 202 7.52 -7.46 -4.19
N ASN A 203 6.25 -7.45 -3.81
CA ASN A 203 5.08 -7.46 -4.68
C ASN A 203 4.79 -6.06 -5.23
N PHE A 204 4.18 -6.00 -6.41
CA PHE A 204 3.72 -4.76 -7.03
C PHE A 204 2.22 -4.86 -7.30
N ASP A 205 1.43 -4.04 -6.60
CA ASP A 205 -0.02 -3.97 -6.76
C ASP A 205 -0.46 -2.62 -7.33
N CYS A 206 -0.87 -2.61 -8.60
CA CYS A 206 -1.51 -1.48 -9.28
C CYS A 206 -2.97 -1.77 -9.66
N SER A 207 -3.60 -2.71 -8.98
CA SER A 207 -4.99 -3.10 -9.24
C SER A 207 -5.97 -1.95 -9.02
N LYS A 208 -7.17 -2.06 -9.60
CA LYS A 208 -8.26 -1.08 -9.43
C LYS A 208 -7.84 0.35 -9.79
N ASN A 209 -7.25 0.51 -10.97
CA ASN A 209 -6.88 1.79 -11.58
C ASN A 209 -7.55 1.93 -12.96
N LYS A 210 -7.08 2.86 -13.80
CA LYS A 210 -7.59 3.13 -15.15
C LYS A 210 -6.51 2.86 -16.21
N LEU A 211 -5.62 1.90 -15.94
CA LEU A 211 -4.49 1.61 -16.83
C LEU A 211 -4.97 0.98 -18.14
N ALA A 212 -4.54 1.52 -19.28
CA ALA A 212 -4.83 0.94 -20.60
C ALA A 212 -3.76 -0.09 -21.05
N ASN A 213 -2.55 0.03 -20.49
CA ASN A 213 -1.41 -0.88 -20.64
C ASN A 213 -0.48 -0.73 -19.42
N LEU A 214 0.62 -1.48 -19.38
CA LEU A 214 1.55 -1.50 -18.24
C LEU A 214 2.88 -0.78 -18.54
N MET A 215 2.93 0.06 -19.58
CA MET A 215 4.13 0.87 -19.82
C MET A 215 4.31 1.90 -18.68
N GLY A 216 5.58 2.14 -18.34
CA GLY A 216 5.99 3.05 -17.28
C GLY A 216 7.49 2.92 -17.03
N ASP A 217 7.92 3.35 -15.85
CA ASP A 217 9.35 3.40 -15.47
C ASP A 217 9.84 2.13 -14.75
N LEU A 218 8.96 1.13 -14.58
CA LEU A 218 9.28 -0.11 -13.88
C LEU A 218 10.32 -0.93 -14.64
N GLU A 219 11.44 -1.25 -13.98
CA GLU A 219 12.52 -2.07 -14.54
C GLU A 219 12.51 -3.48 -13.94
N MET A 220 12.17 -3.63 -12.66
CA MET A 220 12.21 -4.93 -11.96
C MET A 220 11.19 -5.04 -10.83
N VAL A 221 10.52 -6.20 -10.79
CA VAL A 221 9.69 -6.69 -9.67
C VAL A 221 10.09 -8.12 -9.36
N ASN A 222 10.47 -8.38 -8.11
CA ASN A 222 10.92 -9.71 -7.68
C ASN A 222 9.80 -10.59 -7.11
N GLY A 223 8.68 -9.98 -6.70
CA GLY A 223 7.49 -10.62 -6.14
C GLY A 223 6.38 -10.91 -7.16
N ASP A 224 5.16 -10.87 -6.65
CA ASP A 224 3.91 -10.99 -7.41
C ASP A 224 3.58 -9.65 -8.08
N PHE A 225 2.90 -9.70 -9.22
CA PHE A 225 2.47 -8.51 -9.93
C PHE A 225 0.97 -8.56 -10.15
N ASN A 226 0.24 -7.68 -9.46
CA ASN A 226 -1.21 -7.55 -9.53
C ASN A 226 -1.60 -6.28 -10.30
N CYS A 227 -2.22 -6.47 -11.46
CA CYS A 227 -2.78 -5.41 -12.30
C CYS A 227 -4.27 -5.63 -12.58
N SER A 228 -4.94 -6.39 -11.73
CA SER A 228 -6.37 -6.72 -11.88
C SER A 228 -7.27 -5.49 -11.77
N GLY A 229 -8.47 -5.57 -12.36
CA GLY A 229 -9.47 -4.50 -12.22
C GLY A 229 -9.04 -3.18 -12.86
N ASN A 230 -8.41 -3.23 -14.02
CA ASN A 230 -7.99 -2.08 -14.81
C ASN A 230 -8.76 -2.03 -16.15
N GLU A 231 -8.34 -1.13 -17.05
CA GLU A 231 -8.87 -1.00 -18.41
C GLU A 231 -7.88 -1.58 -19.45
N LEU A 232 -7.07 -2.57 -19.07
CA LEU A 232 -5.97 -3.06 -19.90
C LEU A 232 -6.51 -3.69 -21.18
N THR A 233 -6.03 -3.19 -22.32
CA THR A 233 -6.26 -3.81 -23.64
C THR A 233 -5.02 -4.57 -24.16
N SER A 234 -3.89 -4.39 -23.47
CA SER A 234 -2.60 -5.02 -23.78
C SER A 234 -1.76 -5.16 -22.50
N LEU A 235 -0.99 -6.24 -22.40
CA LEU A 235 -0.02 -6.46 -21.33
C LEU A 235 1.37 -5.89 -21.65
N LYS A 236 1.49 -5.08 -22.71
CA LYS A 236 2.75 -4.40 -23.04
C LYS A 236 3.23 -3.58 -21.84
N GLY A 237 4.48 -3.78 -21.45
CA GLY A 237 5.10 -3.15 -20.27
C GLY A 237 5.09 -4.02 -19.01
N ALA A 238 4.44 -5.19 -19.03
CA ALA A 238 4.53 -6.14 -17.93
C ALA A 238 5.99 -6.57 -17.67
N PRO A 239 6.37 -6.84 -16.41
CA PRO A 239 7.68 -7.39 -16.09
C PRO A 239 7.92 -8.74 -16.77
N GLU A 240 9.16 -8.99 -17.24
CA GLU A 240 9.51 -10.22 -17.97
C GLU A 240 9.38 -11.48 -17.09
N LYS A 241 9.61 -11.35 -15.78
CA LYS A 241 9.63 -12.45 -14.81
C LYS A 241 8.99 -11.99 -13.51
N VAL A 242 8.09 -12.81 -12.97
CA VAL A 242 7.42 -12.57 -11.68
C VAL A 242 7.21 -13.88 -10.93
N LYS A 243 6.88 -13.79 -9.64
CA LYS A 243 6.43 -14.95 -8.85
C LYS A 243 5.03 -15.35 -9.31
N ALA A 244 3.99 -14.57 -9.03
CA ALA A 244 2.65 -14.71 -9.61
C ALA A 244 2.28 -13.50 -10.48
N PHE A 245 1.29 -13.68 -11.35
CA PHE A 245 0.79 -12.63 -12.24
C PHE A 245 -0.74 -12.63 -12.26
N ASP A 246 -1.35 -11.53 -11.85
CA ASP A 246 -2.81 -11.34 -11.91
C ASP A 246 -3.12 -10.16 -12.84
N CYS A 247 -3.77 -10.47 -13.97
CA CYS A 247 -4.33 -9.50 -14.90
C CYS A 247 -5.85 -9.71 -15.09
N SER A 248 -6.52 -10.28 -14.09
CA SER A 248 -7.95 -10.53 -14.12
C SER A 248 -8.76 -9.25 -14.20
N ASN A 249 -10.04 -9.34 -14.59
CA ASN A 249 -10.97 -8.21 -14.62
C ASN A 249 -10.44 -7.02 -15.44
N ASN A 250 -10.16 -7.27 -16.72
CA ASN A 250 -9.61 -6.29 -17.66
C ASN A 250 -10.33 -6.41 -19.03
N GLN A 251 -9.82 -5.71 -20.05
CA GLN A 251 -10.38 -5.71 -21.41
C GLN A 251 -9.45 -6.41 -22.42
N LEU A 252 -8.66 -7.38 -21.97
CA LEU A 252 -7.66 -8.05 -22.79
C LEU A 252 -8.34 -8.97 -23.81
N SER A 253 -7.96 -8.85 -25.08
CA SER A 253 -8.37 -9.79 -26.14
C SER A 253 -7.30 -10.86 -26.44
N SER A 254 -6.08 -10.66 -25.94
CA SER A 254 -4.95 -11.60 -26.05
C SER A 254 -4.01 -11.45 -24.87
N LEU A 255 -3.18 -12.47 -24.63
CA LEU A 255 -2.12 -12.46 -23.61
C LEU A 255 -0.76 -12.02 -24.17
N LYS A 256 -0.75 -11.32 -25.31
CA LYS A 256 0.50 -10.81 -25.88
C LYS A 256 1.11 -9.76 -24.93
N GLY A 257 2.38 -9.96 -24.57
CA GLY A 257 3.09 -9.10 -23.62
C GLY A 257 3.03 -9.58 -22.17
N ALA A 258 2.34 -10.69 -21.89
CA ALA A 258 2.40 -11.32 -20.57
C ALA A 258 3.84 -11.72 -20.18
N PRO A 259 4.15 -11.83 -18.88
CA PRO A 259 5.46 -12.27 -18.43
C PRO A 259 5.88 -13.61 -19.05
N GLU A 260 7.14 -13.73 -19.46
CA GLU A 260 7.66 -14.96 -20.07
C GLU A 260 7.82 -16.09 -19.03
N LYS A 261 8.06 -15.72 -17.77
CA LYS A 261 8.30 -16.66 -16.67
C LYS A 261 7.48 -16.28 -15.45
N VAL A 262 6.52 -17.14 -15.13
CA VAL A 262 5.71 -17.06 -13.90
C VAL A 262 5.97 -18.30 -13.05
N LYS A 263 6.43 -18.09 -11.82
CA LYS A 263 6.87 -19.16 -10.90
C LYS A 263 5.74 -19.69 -10.00
N GLY A 264 4.61 -19.02 -9.94
CA GLY A 264 3.45 -19.31 -9.12
C GLY A 264 2.21 -19.28 -10.00
N ASP A 265 1.21 -18.53 -9.55
CA ASP A 265 -0.11 -18.46 -10.16
C ASP A 265 -0.15 -17.49 -11.33
N PHE A 266 -1.02 -17.77 -12.30
CA PHE A 266 -1.31 -16.88 -13.41
C PHE A 266 -2.82 -16.79 -13.56
N ASP A 267 -3.37 -15.61 -13.26
CA ASP A 267 -4.79 -15.31 -13.40
C ASP A 267 -5.02 -14.30 -14.53
N CYS A 268 -5.75 -14.72 -15.55
CA CYS A 268 -6.27 -13.84 -16.61
C CYS A 268 -7.78 -13.98 -16.79
N SER A 269 -8.48 -14.32 -15.71
CA SER A 269 -9.93 -14.46 -15.69
C SER A 269 -10.64 -13.13 -15.97
N MET A 270 -11.92 -13.20 -16.30
CA MET A 270 -12.79 -12.02 -16.48
C MET A 270 -12.21 -11.01 -17.48
N ASN A 271 -11.96 -11.48 -18.70
CA ASN A 271 -11.39 -10.72 -19.81
C ASN A 271 -12.15 -11.04 -21.11
N GLN A 272 -11.62 -10.61 -22.26
CA GLN A 272 -12.20 -10.83 -23.59
C GLN A 272 -11.31 -11.73 -24.45
N ILE A 273 -10.52 -12.62 -23.82
CA ILE A 273 -9.49 -13.41 -24.49
C ILE A 273 -10.14 -14.50 -25.33
N THR A 274 -9.78 -14.56 -26.62
CA THR A 274 -10.31 -15.55 -27.57
C THR A 274 -9.42 -16.77 -27.78
N SER A 275 -8.13 -16.64 -27.45
CA SER A 275 -7.16 -17.73 -27.44
C SER A 275 -6.07 -17.49 -26.40
N LEU A 276 -5.55 -18.56 -25.80
CA LEU A 276 -4.47 -18.49 -24.81
C LEU A 276 -3.07 -18.20 -25.42
N LYS A 277 -3.00 -17.72 -26.66
CA LYS A 277 -1.72 -17.35 -27.29
C LYS A 277 -1.09 -16.17 -26.53
N GLY A 278 0.19 -16.30 -26.20
CA GLY A 278 0.95 -15.32 -25.42
C GLY A 278 1.15 -15.72 -23.94
N VAL A 279 0.40 -16.71 -23.44
CA VAL A 279 0.61 -17.26 -22.09
C VAL A 279 2.03 -17.86 -21.93
N PRO A 280 2.65 -17.79 -20.74
CA PRO A 280 3.91 -18.46 -20.47
C PRO A 280 3.84 -19.96 -20.75
N LYS A 281 4.94 -20.55 -21.22
CA LYS A 281 5.01 -21.98 -21.58
C LYS A 281 4.73 -22.91 -20.39
N LYS A 282 4.98 -22.44 -19.16
CA LYS A 282 4.80 -23.20 -17.92
C LYS A 282 4.30 -22.25 -16.85
N VAL A 283 3.22 -22.64 -16.17
CA VAL A 283 2.72 -22.05 -14.93
C VAL A 283 2.96 -23.08 -13.84
N LYS A 284 3.61 -22.71 -12.74
CA LYS A 284 3.94 -23.70 -11.69
C LYS A 284 2.85 -23.80 -10.62
N GLY A 285 2.08 -22.75 -10.41
CA GLY A 285 0.91 -22.74 -9.54
C GLY A 285 -0.36 -22.97 -10.35
N HIS A 286 -1.43 -22.31 -9.91
CA HIS A 286 -2.75 -22.32 -10.52
C HIS A 286 -2.78 -21.49 -11.81
N PHE A 287 -3.59 -21.93 -12.77
CA PHE A 287 -3.86 -21.18 -13.99
C PHE A 287 -5.36 -20.93 -14.10
N ASN A 288 -5.76 -19.67 -14.04
CA ASN A 288 -7.14 -19.27 -14.14
C ASN A 288 -7.38 -18.45 -15.41
N CYS A 289 -8.22 -18.97 -16.31
CA CYS A 289 -8.67 -18.30 -17.52
C CYS A 289 -10.19 -18.30 -17.64
N SER A 290 -10.91 -18.34 -16.51
CA SER A 290 -12.38 -18.30 -16.52
C SER A 290 -12.93 -16.96 -17.01
N GLY A 291 -14.22 -16.90 -17.38
CA GLY A 291 -14.87 -15.65 -17.74
C GLY A 291 -14.22 -14.98 -18.96
N ASN A 292 -13.97 -15.74 -20.01
CA ASN A 292 -13.32 -15.29 -21.24
C ASN A 292 -14.12 -15.73 -22.48
N GLN A 293 -13.58 -15.49 -23.68
CA GLN A 293 -14.22 -15.83 -24.95
C GLN A 293 -13.45 -16.94 -25.68
N LEU A 294 -12.84 -17.87 -24.93
CA LEU A 294 -11.98 -18.89 -25.52
C LEU A 294 -12.78 -19.82 -26.45
N THR A 295 -12.27 -19.97 -27.66
CA THR A 295 -12.80 -20.91 -28.67
C THR A 295 -11.82 -22.04 -29.00
N THR A 296 -10.63 -22.01 -28.40
CA THR A 296 -9.60 -23.01 -28.59
C THR A 296 -8.63 -23.02 -27.41
N LEU A 297 -8.09 -24.20 -27.10
CA LEU A 297 -6.98 -24.38 -26.15
C LEU A 297 -5.61 -24.39 -26.85
N GLU A 298 -5.57 -24.22 -28.18
CA GLU A 298 -4.31 -24.19 -28.92
C GLU A 298 -3.48 -22.98 -28.54
N CYS A 299 -2.43 -23.22 -27.75
CA CYS A 299 -1.52 -22.19 -27.31
C CYS A 299 -0.10 -22.73 -27.05
N GLY A 300 0.76 -21.85 -26.55
CA GLY A 300 2.13 -22.18 -26.17
C GLY A 300 2.28 -22.87 -24.81
N LEU A 301 1.23 -22.90 -23.98
CA LEU A 301 1.24 -23.52 -22.66
C LEU A 301 1.48 -25.03 -22.77
N LYS A 302 2.30 -25.58 -21.87
CA LYS A 302 2.61 -27.02 -21.83
C LYS A 302 2.31 -27.66 -20.48
N LYS A 303 2.43 -26.90 -19.39
CA LYS A 303 2.31 -27.45 -18.04
C LYS A 303 1.72 -26.44 -17.07
N VAL A 304 0.79 -26.90 -16.27
CA VAL A 304 0.25 -26.22 -15.08
C VAL A 304 0.53 -27.09 -13.87
N GLY A 305 1.14 -26.51 -12.83
CA GLY A 305 1.59 -27.25 -11.66
C GLY A 305 0.57 -27.34 -10.53
N GLY A 306 -0.41 -26.44 -10.50
CA GLY A 306 -1.60 -26.48 -9.65
C GLY A 306 -2.85 -26.78 -10.48
N ASP A 307 -3.95 -26.14 -10.11
CA ASP A 307 -5.26 -26.33 -10.74
C ASP A 307 -5.40 -25.54 -12.04
N PHE A 308 -6.30 -26.01 -12.91
CA PHE A 308 -6.65 -25.35 -14.15
C PHE A 308 -8.12 -24.96 -14.10
N ILE A 309 -8.39 -23.65 -14.06
CA ILE A 309 -9.74 -23.09 -13.95
C ILE A 309 -10.11 -22.44 -15.28
N CYS A 310 -11.17 -22.93 -15.92
CA CYS A 310 -11.55 -22.51 -17.28
C CYS A 310 -13.08 -22.41 -17.46
N ALA A 311 -13.80 -22.22 -16.37
CA ALA A 311 -15.25 -21.97 -16.38
C ALA A 311 -15.63 -20.72 -17.21
N ASP A 312 -16.90 -20.59 -17.58
CA ASP A 312 -17.45 -19.38 -18.21
C ASP A 312 -16.67 -18.89 -19.45
N ASN A 313 -16.42 -19.81 -20.38
CA ASN A 313 -15.85 -19.49 -21.68
C ASN A 313 -16.86 -19.67 -22.81
N ALA A 314 -16.61 -19.03 -23.96
CA ALA A 314 -17.47 -19.15 -25.14
C ALA A 314 -17.68 -20.61 -25.59
N LEU A 315 -16.66 -21.46 -25.43
CA LEU A 315 -16.80 -22.91 -25.51
C LEU A 315 -16.60 -23.55 -24.13
N PRO A 316 -17.48 -24.48 -23.71
CA PRO A 316 -17.21 -25.32 -22.56
C PRO A 316 -16.14 -26.35 -22.93
N PHE A 317 -15.04 -26.36 -22.19
CA PHE A 317 -13.99 -27.37 -22.34
C PHE A 317 -14.17 -28.48 -21.31
N THR A 318 -14.03 -29.74 -21.72
CA THR A 318 -14.05 -30.89 -20.79
C THR A 318 -12.67 -31.14 -20.20
N GLU A 319 -12.62 -31.84 -19.06
CA GLU A 319 -11.36 -32.23 -18.43
C GLU A 319 -10.46 -33.02 -19.40
N GLU A 320 -11.03 -33.93 -20.19
CA GLU A 320 -10.29 -34.71 -21.17
C GLU A 320 -9.64 -33.84 -22.25
N GLN A 321 -10.36 -32.83 -22.76
CA GLN A 321 -9.84 -31.89 -23.76
C GLN A 321 -8.66 -31.10 -23.18
N VAL A 322 -8.81 -30.60 -21.96
CA VAL A 322 -7.78 -29.80 -21.30
C VAL A 322 -6.55 -30.65 -20.96
N ARG A 323 -6.74 -31.86 -20.41
CA ARG A 323 -5.63 -32.78 -20.10
C ARG A 323 -4.96 -33.35 -21.35
N SER A 324 -5.66 -33.39 -22.49
CA SER A 324 -5.05 -33.70 -23.79
C SER A 324 -4.19 -32.55 -24.32
N ALA A 325 -4.59 -31.30 -24.06
CA ALA A 325 -3.85 -30.11 -24.47
C ALA A 325 -2.64 -29.81 -23.56
N PHE A 326 -2.79 -30.01 -22.24
CA PHE A 326 -1.83 -29.57 -21.23
C PHE A 326 -1.53 -30.62 -20.18
N LYS A 327 -0.30 -30.62 -19.66
CA LYS A 327 0.04 -31.40 -18.47
C LYS A 327 -0.37 -30.65 -17.20
N ILE A 328 -1.51 -31.04 -16.62
CA ILE A 328 -2.03 -30.47 -15.37
C ILE A 328 -1.74 -31.44 -14.22
N LYS A 329 -1.24 -30.91 -13.10
CA LYS A 329 -1.02 -31.69 -11.87
C LYS A 329 -2.19 -31.63 -10.90
N GLY A 330 -2.86 -30.48 -10.79
CA GLY A 330 -4.00 -30.29 -9.91
C GLY A 330 -5.31 -30.77 -10.52
N ILE A 331 -6.39 -30.23 -9.98
CA ILE A 331 -7.75 -30.49 -10.47
C ILE A 331 -8.10 -29.56 -11.63
N PHE A 332 -9.12 -29.96 -12.38
CA PHE A 332 -9.74 -29.14 -13.41
C PHE A 332 -11.07 -28.60 -12.88
N LEU A 333 -11.30 -27.29 -13.05
CA LEU A 333 -12.50 -26.59 -12.60
C LEU A 333 -13.16 -25.90 -13.80
N ALA A 334 -14.40 -26.30 -14.12
CA ALA A 334 -15.15 -25.84 -15.29
C ALA A 334 -16.57 -25.34 -14.99
N GLU A 335 -16.95 -25.33 -13.71
CA GLU A 335 -18.25 -24.88 -13.19
C GLU A 335 -18.07 -23.73 -12.20
#